data_AF-A0A5B9W6X9-F1
#
_entry.id   AF-A0A5B9W6X9-F1
#
_cell.length_a   1.000
_cell.length_b   1.000
_cell.length_c   1.000
_cell.angle_alpha   90.00
_cell.angle_beta   90.00
_cell.angle_gamma   90.00
#
_symmetry.space_group_name_H-M   'P 1'
#
loop_
_entity.id
_entity.type
_entity.pdbx_description
1 polymer ?
#
loop_
_entity_poly.entity_id
_entity_poly.type
_entity_poly.pdbx_seq_one_letter_code
_entity_poly.pdbx_strand_id
1 'polypeptide(L)'
;MGEKLTRTQIKNLERLGGVNPADEPFSRRQFARQVGGYALVAGGAVGAGMLIRDNWGMEGVKPPPPVKLKDYSIALPSSKPSLVAVRSSPVNPDNHASKEEELAAREEQAFRMVKAGLDAMGGVAQFIKKGDVVVIKPNVAFDKNPDLAATTQPDTVAAVTKLCLGAGARKVIVADNPINNPESCFYKTKVGEAAIRAGAELMLPKESYFEQLYVGGETITGTWRMFYRPFREATKVIGISPVKDHNLCKATVTMKNWYGLLGNPRNQFHQNIHGIISDFALMMKPSLVIADARKMLMRNGPTGGSLNDVKKGDTMVVGTDHTAVDSWCVTRLLEKPRHEILYLDKVIKRGLGQDWRPQWTQEITV
;
A
#
# COMPACT_ATOMS: atom_id res chain seq x y z
N MET A 1 -81.04 18.79 -9.74
CA MET A 1 -80.42 20.07 -9.29
C MET A 1 -79.11 20.22 -10.05
N GLY A 2 -79.07 21.04 -11.10
CA GLY A 2 -77.84 21.30 -11.85
C GLY A 2 -77.07 22.47 -11.23
N GLU A 3 -75.76 22.33 -11.08
CA GLU A 3 -74.87 23.42 -10.65
C GLU A 3 -74.99 24.61 -11.63
N LYS A 4 -75.19 25.81 -11.09
CA LYS A 4 -75.27 27.03 -11.90
C LYS A 4 -73.86 27.44 -12.36
N LEU A 5 -73.66 27.54 -13.66
CA LEU A 5 -72.43 28.06 -14.27
C LEU A 5 -72.07 29.45 -13.73
N THR A 6 -70.78 29.71 -13.55
CA THR A 6 -70.29 31.05 -13.15
C THR A 6 -70.45 32.06 -14.28
N ARG A 7 -70.54 33.37 -13.95
CA ARG A 7 -70.67 34.45 -14.95
C ARG A 7 -69.59 34.42 -16.03
N THR A 8 -68.36 34.04 -15.68
CA THR A 8 -67.25 33.91 -16.64
C THR A 8 -67.44 32.73 -17.59
N GLN A 9 -67.93 31.60 -17.08
CA GLN A 9 -68.25 30.43 -17.92
C GLN A 9 -69.40 30.74 -18.89
N ILE A 10 -70.44 31.46 -18.44
CA ILE A 10 -71.56 31.89 -19.29
C ILE A 10 -71.06 32.80 -20.42
N LYS A 11 -70.25 33.81 -20.11
CA LYS A 11 -69.68 34.74 -21.11
C LYS A 11 -68.77 34.04 -22.12
N ASN A 12 -68.01 33.03 -21.67
CA ASN A 12 -67.16 32.22 -22.54
C ASN A 12 -68.00 31.29 -23.44
N LEU A 13 -69.08 30.70 -22.93
CA LEU A 13 -70.03 29.91 -23.73
C LEU A 13 -70.70 30.78 -24.80
N GLU A 14 -71.18 31.98 -24.44
CA GLU A 14 -71.79 32.93 -25.37
C GLU A 14 -70.81 33.34 -26.49
N ARG A 15 -69.55 33.61 -26.13
CA ARG A 15 -68.50 33.95 -27.11
C ARG A 15 -68.18 32.80 -28.07
N LEU A 16 -68.41 31.56 -27.66
CA LEU A 16 -68.21 30.36 -28.47
C LEU A 16 -69.52 29.90 -29.16
N GLY A 17 -70.55 30.74 -29.20
CA GLY A 17 -71.81 30.45 -29.89
C GLY A 17 -72.74 29.50 -29.12
N GLY A 18 -72.57 29.37 -27.81
CA GLY A 18 -73.38 28.52 -26.95
C GLY A 18 -72.96 27.04 -26.94
N VAL A 19 -71.87 26.68 -27.63
CA VAL A 19 -71.34 25.31 -27.67
C VAL A 19 -70.22 25.17 -26.65
N ASN A 20 -70.35 24.17 -25.76
CA ASN A 20 -69.26 23.80 -24.87
C ASN A 20 -68.21 23.01 -25.67
N PRO A 21 -66.96 23.46 -25.76
CA PRO A 21 -65.92 22.76 -26.54
C PRO A 21 -65.63 21.34 -26.05
N ALA A 22 -65.98 21.01 -24.80
CA ALA A 22 -65.85 19.67 -24.26
C ALA A 22 -66.95 18.70 -24.76
N ASP A 23 -68.07 19.24 -25.27
CA ASP A 23 -69.20 18.47 -25.80
C ASP A 23 -69.10 18.27 -27.33
N GLU A 24 -68.13 18.91 -28.00
CA GLU A 24 -67.84 18.61 -29.40
C GLU A 24 -67.06 17.28 -29.51
N PRO A 25 -67.61 16.26 -30.20
CA PRO A 25 -66.91 15.00 -30.36
C PRO A 25 -65.63 15.23 -31.18
N PHE A 26 -64.50 14.79 -30.61
CA PHE A 26 -63.20 14.90 -31.24
C PHE A 26 -63.23 14.33 -32.66
N SER A 27 -63.03 15.16 -33.68
CA SER A 27 -63.10 14.65 -35.05
C SER A 27 -61.99 13.64 -35.30
N ARG A 28 -62.27 12.58 -36.08
CA ARG A 28 -61.27 11.56 -36.45
C ARG A 28 -60.00 12.19 -37.05
N ARG A 29 -60.16 13.30 -37.78
CA ARG A 29 -59.07 14.06 -38.40
C ARG A 29 -58.21 14.81 -37.37
N GLN A 30 -58.81 15.44 -36.36
CA GLN A 30 -58.08 16.09 -35.27
C GLN A 30 -57.35 15.06 -34.40
N PHE A 31 -57.99 13.92 -34.11
CA PHE A 31 -57.38 12.82 -33.36
C PHE A 31 -56.14 12.31 -34.09
N ALA A 32 -56.28 11.96 -35.37
CA ALA A 32 -55.17 11.49 -36.20
C ALA A 32 -54.02 12.51 -36.26
N ARG A 33 -54.33 13.82 -36.35
CA ARG A 33 -53.30 14.87 -36.38
C ARG A 33 -52.56 15.00 -35.05
N GLN A 34 -53.24 14.92 -33.91
CA GLN A 34 -52.60 15.01 -32.61
C GLN A 34 -51.78 13.76 -32.31
N VAL A 35 -52.34 12.56 -32.52
CA VAL A 35 -51.61 11.29 -32.36
C VAL A 35 -50.39 11.25 -33.27
N GLY A 36 -50.54 11.66 -34.53
CA GLY A 36 -49.42 11.76 -35.48
C GLY A 36 -48.35 12.76 -35.03
N GLY A 37 -48.75 13.93 -34.51
CA GLY A 37 -47.83 14.93 -33.97
C GLY A 37 -47.04 14.42 -32.75
N TYR A 38 -47.71 13.79 -31.79
CA TYR A 38 -47.04 13.20 -30.62
C TYR A 38 -46.10 12.05 -31.01
N ALA A 39 -46.53 11.19 -31.93
CA ALA A 39 -45.68 10.11 -32.44
C ALA A 39 -44.42 10.64 -33.14
N LEU A 40 -44.53 11.75 -33.88
CA LEU A 40 -43.40 12.42 -34.52
C LEU A 40 -42.41 12.99 -33.50
N VAL A 41 -42.91 13.68 -32.46
CA VAL A 41 -42.05 14.25 -31.41
C VAL A 41 -41.36 13.14 -30.62
N ALA A 42 -42.10 12.10 -30.21
CA ALA A 42 -41.54 10.96 -29.49
C ALA A 42 -40.52 10.19 -30.33
N GLY A 43 -40.86 9.90 -31.60
CA GLY A 43 -39.96 9.23 -32.54
C GLY A 43 -38.71 10.06 -32.84
N GLY A 44 -38.86 11.38 -33.01
CA GLY A 44 -37.76 12.31 -33.20
C GLY A 44 -36.83 12.38 -31.99
N ALA A 45 -37.36 12.41 -30.77
CA ALA A 45 -36.57 12.41 -29.54
C ALA A 45 -35.79 11.10 -29.34
N VAL A 46 -36.43 9.94 -29.60
CA VAL A 46 -35.76 8.63 -29.55
C VAL A 46 -34.68 8.53 -30.63
N GLY A 47 -35.00 8.94 -31.86
CA GLY A 47 -34.06 8.93 -32.98
C GLY A 47 -32.85 9.83 -32.74
N ALA A 48 -33.08 11.06 -32.29
CA ALA A 48 -32.00 11.97 -31.90
C ALA A 48 -31.17 11.39 -30.75
N GLY A 49 -31.81 10.81 -29.74
CA GLY A 49 -31.16 10.12 -28.64
C GLY A 49 -30.26 8.96 -29.09
N MET A 50 -30.71 8.17 -30.08
CA MET A 50 -29.91 7.10 -30.68
C MET A 50 -28.75 7.63 -31.53
N LEU A 51 -28.94 8.75 -32.23
CA LEU A 51 -27.92 9.37 -33.07
C LEU A 51 -26.80 10.03 -32.25
N ILE A 52 -27.14 10.65 -31.11
CA ILE A 52 -26.16 11.26 -30.19
C ILE A 52 -25.64 10.26 -29.15
N ARG A 53 -26.18 9.04 -29.13
CA ARG A 53 -25.71 8.00 -28.22
C ARG A 53 -24.27 7.67 -28.59
N ASP A 54 -23.38 7.83 -27.62
CA ASP A 54 -22.01 7.37 -27.75
C ASP A 54 -22.00 5.83 -27.85
N ASN A 55 -22.03 5.34 -29.10
CA ASN A 55 -22.04 3.92 -29.40
C ASN A 55 -20.66 3.28 -29.26
N TRP A 56 -19.61 4.07 -29.11
CA TRP A 56 -18.23 3.61 -29.00
C TRP A 56 -17.69 3.75 -27.58
N GLY A 57 -18.28 4.60 -26.73
CA GLY A 57 -17.86 4.76 -25.35
C GLY A 57 -16.35 4.95 -25.24
N MET A 58 -15.74 4.17 -24.36
CA MET A 58 -14.28 4.10 -24.21
C MET A 58 -13.65 2.97 -25.05
N GLU A 59 -14.36 2.32 -25.99
CA GLU A 59 -13.82 1.21 -26.81
C GLU A 59 -12.58 1.64 -27.62
N GLY A 60 -12.49 2.92 -28.00
CA GLY A 60 -11.31 3.49 -28.67
C GLY A 60 -10.19 3.93 -27.72
N VAL A 61 -10.46 4.08 -26.42
CA VAL A 61 -9.48 4.51 -25.42
C VAL A 61 -8.77 3.27 -24.89
N LYS A 62 -7.72 2.86 -25.58
CA LYS A 62 -6.81 1.83 -25.07
C LYS A 62 -6.26 2.32 -23.72
N PRO A 63 -6.40 1.56 -22.62
CA PRO A 63 -5.79 1.95 -21.36
C PRO A 63 -4.28 2.10 -21.57
N PRO A 64 -3.62 3.01 -20.84
CA PRO A 64 -2.18 3.15 -20.92
C PRO A 64 -1.52 1.79 -20.66
N PRO A 65 -0.39 1.50 -21.33
CA PRO A 65 0.30 0.24 -21.10
C PRO A 65 0.63 0.10 -19.61
N PRO A 66 0.54 -1.12 -19.06
CA PRO A 66 0.87 -1.35 -17.66
C PRO A 66 2.27 -0.87 -17.32
N VAL A 67 2.42 -0.27 -16.15
CA VAL A 67 3.73 0.15 -15.66
C VAL A 67 4.55 -1.05 -15.19
N LYS A 68 5.87 -0.88 -15.17
CA LYS A 68 6.82 -1.78 -14.50
C LYS A 68 7.60 -0.97 -13.46
N LEU A 69 7.97 -1.63 -12.37
CA LEU A 69 8.91 -1.03 -11.42
C LEU A 69 10.32 -1.05 -12.00
N LYS A 70 11.10 -0.02 -11.67
CA LYS A 70 12.54 -0.01 -11.93
C LYS A 70 13.21 -1.07 -11.06
N ASP A 71 14.38 -1.54 -11.49
CA ASP A 71 15.27 -2.30 -10.62
C ASP A 71 15.98 -1.32 -9.67
N TYR A 72 15.71 -1.42 -8.36
CA TYR A 72 16.34 -0.56 -7.35
C TYR A 72 17.49 -1.27 -6.63
N SER A 73 17.84 -2.48 -7.03
CA SER A 73 18.89 -3.27 -6.39
C SER A 73 20.24 -2.56 -6.45
N ILE A 74 21.07 -2.84 -5.46
CA ILE A 74 22.43 -2.30 -5.36
C ILE A 74 23.39 -3.47 -5.33
N ALA A 75 24.42 -3.40 -6.17
CA ALA A 75 25.55 -4.29 -6.11
C ALA A 75 26.56 -3.77 -5.08
N LEU A 76 26.82 -4.56 -4.04
CA LEU A 76 27.86 -4.28 -3.07
C LEU A 76 29.19 -4.87 -3.53
N PRO A 77 30.33 -4.29 -3.12
CA PRO A 77 31.63 -4.92 -3.33
C PRO A 77 31.67 -6.33 -2.70
N SER A 78 32.33 -7.29 -3.34
CA SER A 78 32.44 -8.66 -2.83
C SER A 78 33.12 -8.78 -1.46
N SER A 79 33.87 -7.75 -1.05
CA SER A 79 34.48 -7.63 0.28
C SER A 79 33.51 -7.22 1.40
N LYS A 80 32.26 -6.89 1.07
CA LYS A 80 31.26 -6.40 2.04
C LYS A 80 30.13 -7.41 2.21
N PRO A 81 29.60 -7.59 3.44
CA PRO A 81 28.46 -8.45 3.66
C PRO A 81 27.21 -7.88 2.98
N SER A 82 26.37 -8.75 2.42
CA SER A 82 25.07 -8.37 1.87
C SER A 82 23.94 -8.43 2.91
N LEU A 83 24.23 -8.96 4.10
CA LEU A 83 23.35 -9.03 5.25
C LEU A 83 24.13 -8.78 6.54
N VAL A 84 23.62 -7.89 7.38
CA VAL A 84 24.19 -7.59 8.70
C VAL A 84 23.10 -7.66 9.77
N ALA A 85 23.32 -8.49 10.79
CA ALA A 85 22.49 -8.50 11.99
C ALA A 85 23.17 -7.66 13.07
N VAL A 86 22.49 -6.63 13.53
CA VAL A 86 22.98 -5.68 14.53
C VAL A 86 22.22 -5.93 15.82
N ARG A 87 22.93 -6.21 16.90
CA ARG A 87 22.39 -6.35 18.25
C ARG A 87 22.71 -5.09 19.05
N SER A 88 21.86 -4.74 20.00
CA SER A 88 22.14 -3.65 20.93
C SER A 88 21.71 -4.01 22.34
N SER A 89 22.19 -3.25 23.33
CA SER A 89 21.62 -3.33 24.67
C SER A 89 20.17 -2.83 24.68
N PRO A 90 19.28 -3.47 25.46
CA PRO A 90 17.88 -3.04 25.54
C PRO A 90 17.76 -1.66 26.16
N VAL A 91 16.83 -0.85 25.64
CA VAL A 91 16.37 0.36 26.32
C VAL A 91 15.41 -0.07 27.43
N ASN A 92 15.80 0.16 28.69
CA ASN A 92 14.96 -0.17 29.85
C ASN A 92 14.10 1.04 30.25
N PRO A 93 12.76 0.94 30.20
CA PRO A 93 11.88 2.04 30.60
C PRO A 93 12.13 2.57 32.01
N ASP A 94 12.53 1.71 32.94
CA ASP A 94 12.78 2.07 34.35
C ASP A 94 13.99 3.01 34.53
N ASN A 95 14.83 3.14 33.51
CA ASN A 95 16.03 3.99 33.53
C ASN A 95 15.75 5.44 33.09
N HIS A 96 14.50 5.78 32.77
CA HIS A 96 14.15 7.09 32.19
C HIS A 96 13.14 7.81 33.09
N ALA A 97 13.36 9.11 33.32
CA ALA A 97 12.52 9.92 34.21
C ALA A 97 11.17 10.26 33.58
N SER A 98 11.05 10.17 32.25
CA SER A 98 9.83 10.44 31.51
C SER A 98 9.68 9.55 30.27
N LYS A 99 8.46 9.49 29.74
CA LYS A 99 8.18 8.78 28.48
C LYS A 99 8.90 9.41 27.29
N GLU A 100 9.10 10.72 27.32
CA GLU A 100 9.81 11.46 26.27
C GLU A 100 11.30 11.08 26.23
N GLU A 101 11.94 10.94 27.40
CA GLU A 101 13.31 10.45 27.50
C GLU A 101 13.45 9.00 27.01
N GLU A 102 12.51 8.11 27.35
CA GLU A 102 12.48 6.73 26.84
C GLU A 102 12.37 6.72 25.29
N LEU A 103 11.48 7.54 24.73
CA LEU A 103 11.29 7.64 23.28
C LEU A 103 12.54 8.17 22.57
N ALA A 104 13.20 9.18 23.15
CA ALA A 104 14.47 9.70 22.63
C ALA A 104 15.58 8.63 22.67
N ALA A 105 15.67 7.85 23.75
CA ALA A 105 16.63 6.75 23.86
C ALA A 105 16.37 5.63 22.84
N ARG A 106 15.10 5.32 22.57
CA ARG A 106 14.69 4.37 21.52
C ARG A 106 15.05 4.86 20.11
N GLU A 107 14.87 6.16 19.84
CA GLU A 107 15.30 6.78 18.59
C GLU A 107 16.81 6.73 18.39
N GLU A 108 17.58 7.04 19.44
CA GLU A 108 19.04 6.97 19.41
C GLU A 108 19.52 5.52 19.21
N GLN A 109 18.90 4.55 19.87
CA GLN A 109 19.17 3.12 19.66
C GLN A 109 18.90 2.73 18.20
N ALA A 110 17.72 3.10 17.65
CA ALA A 110 17.39 2.80 16.26
C ALA A 110 18.40 3.41 15.28
N PHE A 111 18.77 4.68 15.50
CA PHE A 111 19.74 5.37 14.67
C PHE A 111 21.11 4.69 14.69
N ARG A 112 21.65 4.38 15.88
CA ARG A 112 22.92 3.68 16.03
C ARG A 112 22.92 2.30 15.35
N MET A 113 21.84 1.53 15.53
CA MET A 113 21.73 0.20 14.93
C MET A 113 21.68 0.25 13.40
N VAL A 114 20.83 1.10 12.83
CA VAL A 114 20.73 1.25 11.36
C VAL A 114 22.06 1.75 10.79
N LYS A 115 22.66 2.78 11.42
CA LYS A 115 23.94 3.33 10.97
C LYS A 115 25.05 2.27 10.99
N ALA A 116 25.18 1.50 12.08
CA ALA A 116 26.20 0.48 12.20
C ALA A 116 26.02 -0.66 11.19
N GLY A 117 24.78 -1.07 10.93
CA GLY A 117 24.48 -2.04 9.86
C GLY A 117 24.93 -1.53 8.49
N LEU A 118 24.60 -0.28 8.16
CA LEU A 118 25.03 0.34 6.90
C LEU A 118 26.54 0.51 6.81
N ASP A 119 27.20 0.93 7.90
CA ASP A 119 28.66 1.11 7.94
C ASP A 119 29.40 -0.21 7.70
N ALA A 120 28.94 -1.31 8.30
CA ALA A 120 29.46 -2.66 8.04
C ALA A 120 29.33 -3.05 6.55
N MET A 121 28.24 -2.63 5.89
CA MET A 121 27.99 -2.84 4.46
C MET A 121 28.72 -1.84 3.54
N GLY A 122 29.53 -0.92 4.08
CA GLY A 122 30.32 0.05 3.31
C GLY A 122 29.87 1.51 3.43
N GLY A 123 28.93 1.80 4.33
CA GLY A 123 28.43 3.14 4.65
C GLY A 123 27.19 3.54 3.88
N VAL A 124 26.45 4.52 4.42
CA VAL A 124 25.18 5.04 3.83
C VAL A 124 25.36 5.50 2.38
N ALA A 125 26.54 6.05 2.05
CA ALA A 125 26.87 6.53 0.72
C ALA A 125 26.91 5.42 -0.35
N GLN A 126 26.99 4.13 0.02
CA GLN A 126 26.81 3.03 -0.94
C GLN A 126 25.37 2.94 -1.44
N PHE A 127 24.42 3.28 -0.56
CA PHE A 127 23.00 3.12 -0.82
C PHE A 127 22.37 4.38 -1.38
N ILE A 128 22.70 5.53 -0.79
CA ILE A 128 22.10 6.83 -1.08
C ILE A 128 23.15 7.77 -1.66
N LYS A 129 22.79 8.44 -2.75
CA LYS A 129 23.58 9.46 -3.44
C LYS A 129 22.88 10.82 -3.37
N LYS A 130 23.67 11.89 -3.51
CA LYS A 130 23.14 13.26 -3.58
C LYS A 130 22.10 13.36 -4.71
N GLY A 131 20.91 13.86 -4.39
CA GLY A 131 19.83 14.04 -5.36
C GLY A 131 18.84 12.88 -5.45
N ASP A 132 19.07 11.77 -4.74
CA ASP A 132 18.16 10.61 -4.73
C ASP A 132 16.77 10.96 -4.20
N VAL A 133 15.76 10.30 -4.76
CA VAL A 133 14.40 10.23 -4.20
C VAL A 133 14.21 8.84 -3.61
N VAL A 134 14.13 8.79 -2.29
CA VAL A 134 14.05 7.54 -1.54
C VAL A 134 12.61 7.28 -1.15
N VAL A 135 12.06 6.13 -1.55
CA VAL A 135 10.78 5.64 -1.02
C VAL A 135 11.07 4.69 0.13
N ILE A 136 10.55 5.00 1.31
CA ILE A 136 10.55 4.13 2.47
C ILE A 136 9.17 3.48 2.59
N LYS A 137 9.13 2.16 2.55
CA LYS A 137 7.93 1.35 2.74
C LYS A 137 7.92 0.72 4.13
N PRO A 138 7.27 1.33 5.14
CA PRO A 138 7.04 0.69 6.43
C PRO A 138 5.96 -0.40 6.32
N ASN A 139 5.67 -1.08 7.42
CA ASN A 139 4.47 -1.88 7.61
C ASN A 139 3.52 -1.13 8.54
N VAL A 140 2.45 -0.52 8.00
CA VAL A 140 1.39 0.15 8.77
C VAL A 140 0.02 -0.42 8.41
N ALA A 141 -0.04 -1.74 8.18
CA ALA A 141 -1.25 -2.43 7.72
C ALA A 141 -2.45 -2.25 8.66
N PHE A 142 -2.20 -2.06 9.96
CA PHE A 142 -3.21 -1.99 11.01
C PHE A 142 -2.99 -0.76 11.90
N ASP A 143 -4.07 -0.26 12.49
CA ASP A 143 -4.08 0.89 13.40
C ASP A 143 -3.74 0.46 14.84
N LYS A 144 -2.60 -0.22 14.99
CA LYS A 144 -2.14 -0.83 16.25
C LYS A 144 -1.07 0.01 16.92
N ASN A 145 -1.05 -0.05 18.25
CA ASN A 145 0.04 0.52 19.06
C ASN A 145 1.37 -0.16 18.67
N PRO A 146 2.47 0.62 18.46
CA PRO A 146 3.80 0.10 18.15
C PRO A 146 4.32 -0.98 19.11
N ASP A 147 3.91 -0.95 20.38
CA ASP A 147 4.38 -1.89 21.39
C ASP A 147 3.88 -3.33 21.16
N LEU A 148 2.86 -3.52 20.33
CA LEU A 148 2.39 -4.85 19.91
C LEU A 148 3.28 -5.51 18.86
N ALA A 149 4.29 -4.82 18.32
CA ALA A 149 5.18 -5.29 17.26
C ALA A 149 4.46 -5.83 16.00
N ALA A 150 3.18 -5.46 15.83
CA ALA A 150 2.38 -5.84 14.66
C ALA A 150 2.69 -4.97 13.43
N THR A 151 3.26 -3.78 13.64
CA THR A 151 3.62 -2.79 12.62
C THR A 151 5.07 -2.32 12.83
N THR A 152 5.62 -1.63 11.84
CA THR A 152 6.99 -1.10 11.90
C THR A 152 7.14 -0.11 13.05
N GLN A 153 8.26 -0.18 13.76
CA GLN A 153 8.54 0.77 14.84
C GLN A 153 8.84 2.17 14.26
N PRO A 154 8.22 3.23 14.82
CA PRO A 154 8.29 4.59 14.26
C PRO A 154 9.69 5.20 14.30
N ASP A 155 10.46 4.91 15.34
CA ASP A 155 11.86 5.30 15.54
C ASP A 155 12.79 4.76 14.44
N THR A 156 12.57 3.54 13.93
CA THR A 156 13.35 3.02 12.78
C THR A 156 13.06 3.79 11.50
N VAL A 157 11.81 4.19 11.28
CA VAL A 157 11.45 5.02 10.12
C VAL A 157 12.13 6.38 10.21
N ALA A 158 12.13 7.00 11.40
CA ALA A 158 12.82 8.26 11.65
C ALA A 158 14.34 8.14 11.43
N ALA A 159 14.96 7.08 11.96
CA ALA A 159 16.39 6.82 11.80
C ALA A 159 16.80 6.70 10.32
N VAL A 160 16.10 5.87 9.55
CA VAL A 160 16.38 5.67 8.12
C VAL A 160 16.16 6.97 7.34
N THR A 161 15.09 7.71 7.65
CA THR A 161 14.80 9.01 7.02
C THR A 161 15.95 10.00 7.24
N LYS A 162 16.38 10.17 8.49
CA LYS A 162 17.50 11.07 8.85
C LYS A 162 18.79 10.67 8.14
N LEU A 163 19.10 9.38 8.08
CA LEU A 163 20.30 8.88 7.38
C LEU A 163 20.23 9.12 5.87
N CYS A 164 19.08 8.93 5.24
CA CYS A 164 18.90 9.20 3.81
C CYS A 164 19.07 10.69 3.49
N LEU A 165 18.41 11.58 4.25
CA LEU A 165 18.53 13.03 4.07
C LEU A 165 19.95 13.52 4.37
N GLY A 166 20.57 13.02 5.44
CA GLY A 166 21.96 13.33 5.79
C GLY A 166 22.98 12.89 4.74
N ALA A 167 22.69 11.83 3.98
CA ALA A 167 23.48 11.40 2.83
C ALA A 167 23.23 12.22 1.54
N GLY A 168 22.32 13.20 1.58
CA GLY A 168 22.03 14.12 0.49
C GLY A 168 20.88 13.70 -0.42
N ALA A 169 20.01 12.76 0.00
CA ALA A 169 18.76 12.53 -0.70
C ALA A 169 17.97 13.85 -0.82
N ARG A 170 17.46 14.18 -2.00
CA ARG A 170 16.67 15.41 -2.19
C ARG A 170 15.29 15.30 -1.55
N LYS A 171 14.77 14.07 -1.45
CA LYS A 171 13.42 13.78 -1.00
C LYS A 171 13.35 12.36 -0.44
N VAL A 172 12.69 12.22 0.71
CA VAL A 172 12.31 10.92 1.28
C VAL A 172 10.79 10.87 1.34
N ILE A 173 10.19 9.82 0.77
CA ILE A 173 8.74 9.59 0.77
C ILE A 173 8.46 8.37 1.62
N VAL A 174 7.62 8.51 2.65
CA VAL A 174 7.12 7.37 3.44
C VAL A 174 5.71 7.03 2.95
N ALA A 175 5.51 5.80 2.50
CA ALA A 175 4.24 5.39 1.88
C ALA A 175 3.93 3.90 2.13
N ASP A 176 2.65 3.60 2.37
CA ASP A 176 2.09 2.25 2.49
C ASP A 176 0.61 2.30 2.09
N ASN A 177 0.01 1.15 1.76
CA ASN A 177 -1.43 0.98 1.53
C ASN A 177 -2.03 0.04 2.61
N PRO A 178 -2.48 0.60 3.75
CA PRO A 178 -3.01 -0.18 4.88
C PRO A 178 -4.26 -1.00 4.57
N ILE A 179 -4.57 -1.96 5.46
CA ILE A 179 -5.85 -2.70 5.46
C ILE A 179 -6.95 -1.85 6.11
N ASN A 180 -6.64 -1.27 7.27
CA ASN A 180 -7.54 -0.34 7.94
C ASN A 180 -7.47 1.04 7.27
N ASN A 181 -8.23 2.01 7.78
CA ASN A 181 -8.20 3.38 7.27
C ASN A 181 -6.76 3.96 7.32
N PRO A 182 -6.21 4.47 6.20
CA PRO A 182 -4.81 4.91 6.13
C PRO A 182 -4.42 5.99 7.14
N GLU A 183 -5.25 7.02 7.30
CA GLU A 183 -5.02 8.12 8.25
C GLU A 183 -4.91 7.59 9.68
N SER A 184 -5.85 6.72 10.06
CA SER A 184 -5.87 6.07 11.38
C SER A 184 -4.64 5.19 11.60
N CYS A 185 -4.21 4.44 10.58
CA CYS A 185 -3.01 3.62 10.65
C CYS A 185 -1.76 4.45 10.91
N PHE A 186 -1.48 5.46 10.07
CA PHE A 186 -0.28 6.28 10.24
C PHE A 186 -0.29 7.08 11.55
N TYR A 187 -1.47 7.47 12.04
CA TYR A 187 -1.62 8.13 13.33
C TYR A 187 -1.38 7.18 14.52
N LYS A 188 -2.10 6.05 14.61
CA LYS A 188 -2.03 5.16 15.78
C LYS A 188 -0.72 4.37 15.87
N THR A 189 -0.09 4.08 14.73
CA THR A 189 1.25 3.46 14.69
C THR A 189 2.37 4.45 14.96
N LYS A 190 2.08 5.76 15.06
CA LYS A 190 3.07 6.84 15.22
C LYS A 190 4.10 6.96 14.09
N VAL A 191 4.01 6.12 13.05
CA VAL A 191 4.91 6.16 11.89
C VAL A 191 4.75 7.45 11.10
N GLY A 192 3.52 7.97 10.96
CA GLY A 192 3.28 9.22 10.24
C GLY A 192 3.95 10.41 10.90
N GLU A 193 3.77 10.53 12.22
CA GLU A 193 4.40 11.58 13.03
C GLU A 193 5.93 11.49 12.98
N ALA A 194 6.49 10.29 13.16
CA ALA A 194 7.93 10.07 13.14
C ALA A 194 8.56 10.36 11.76
N ALA A 195 7.87 9.99 10.68
CA ALA A 195 8.28 10.30 9.31
C ALA A 195 8.34 11.81 9.07
N ILE A 196 7.26 12.53 9.39
CA ILE A 196 7.16 13.98 9.19
C ILE A 196 8.20 14.72 10.03
N ARG A 197 8.34 14.37 11.32
CA ARG A 197 9.33 14.97 12.22
C ARG A 197 10.78 14.72 11.75
N ALA A 198 11.03 13.58 11.09
CA ALA A 198 12.33 13.28 10.51
C ALA A 198 12.58 13.97 9.15
N GLY A 199 11.60 14.69 8.59
CA GLY A 199 11.70 15.43 7.33
C GLY A 199 11.24 14.68 6.08
N ALA A 200 10.52 13.55 6.22
CA ALA A 200 9.94 12.85 5.08
C ALA A 200 8.58 13.43 4.66
N GLU A 201 8.25 13.26 3.37
CA GLU A 201 6.89 13.43 2.86
C GLU A 201 6.08 12.16 3.14
N LEU A 202 5.02 12.29 3.92
CA LEU A 202 4.06 11.21 4.12
C LEU A 202 3.06 11.15 2.97
N MET A 203 3.02 10.04 2.23
CA MET A 203 2.10 9.86 1.10
C MET A 203 1.06 8.78 1.40
N LEU A 204 -0.18 9.20 1.59
CA LEU A 204 -1.33 8.32 1.78
C LEU A 204 -1.87 7.82 0.42
N PRO A 205 -2.41 6.59 0.38
CA PRO A 205 -3.01 6.04 -0.83
C PRO A 205 -4.28 6.82 -1.20
N LYS A 206 -4.42 7.15 -2.47
CA LYS A 206 -5.64 7.70 -3.09
C LYS A 206 -5.94 6.93 -4.35
N GLU A 207 -7.19 6.84 -4.76
CA GLU A 207 -7.57 6.05 -5.94
C GLU A 207 -6.78 6.45 -7.20
N SER A 208 -6.57 7.75 -7.40
CA SER A 208 -5.77 8.32 -8.50
C SER A 208 -4.25 8.03 -8.42
N TYR A 209 -3.77 7.43 -7.33
CA TYR A 209 -2.37 7.07 -7.13
C TYR A 209 -2.07 5.61 -7.43
N PHE A 210 -3.10 4.84 -7.80
CA PHE A 210 -2.94 3.46 -8.24
C PHE A 210 -2.76 3.37 -9.74
N GLU A 211 -1.90 2.47 -10.17
CA GLU A 211 -1.70 2.14 -11.59
C GLU A 211 -1.71 0.62 -11.78
N GLN A 212 -1.97 0.17 -13.01
CA GLN A 212 -1.85 -1.24 -13.37
C GLN A 212 -0.36 -1.59 -13.51
N LEU A 213 0.19 -2.32 -12.55
CA LEU A 213 1.55 -2.82 -12.58
C LEU A 213 1.57 -4.21 -13.23
N TYR A 214 2.41 -4.42 -14.23
CA TYR A 214 2.72 -5.75 -14.72
C TYR A 214 3.71 -6.48 -13.79
N VAL A 215 3.34 -7.68 -13.33
CA VAL A 215 4.19 -8.52 -12.48
C VAL A 215 4.69 -9.75 -13.25
N GLY A 216 3.81 -10.48 -13.93
CA GLY A 216 4.19 -11.69 -14.67
C GLY A 216 4.69 -12.83 -13.76
N GLY A 217 4.10 -12.96 -12.57
CA GLY A 217 4.45 -13.95 -11.56
C GLY A 217 3.61 -15.23 -11.62
N GLU A 218 3.75 -16.07 -10.60
CA GLU A 218 3.01 -17.32 -10.42
C GLU A 218 1.53 -17.05 -10.07
N THR A 219 1.26 -16.07 -9.22
CA THR A 219 -0.09 -15.71 -8.75
C THR A 219 -0.63 -14.48 -9.48
N ILE A 220 0.16 -13.42 -9.63
CA ILE A 220 -0.18 -12.29 -10.50
C ILE A 220 0.44 -12.53 -11.87
N THR A 221 -0.24 -13.31 -12.71
CA THR A 221 0.26 -13.72 -14.04
C THR A 221 0.32 -12.57 -15.06
N GLY A 222 -0.45 -11.51 -14.85
CA GLY A 222 -0.51 -10.33 -15.72
C GLY A 222 -0.27 -9.05 -14.93
N THR A 223 -1.34 -8.28 -14.76
CA THR A 223 -1.29 -6.98 -14.09
C THR A 223 -2.09 -6.95 -12.79
N TRP A 224 -1.71 -6.06 -11.89
CA TRP A 224 -2.45 -5.78 -10.68
C TRP A 224 -2.40 -4.29 -10.34
N ARG A 225 -3.46 -3.78 -9.71
CA ARG A 225 -3.48 -2.39 -9.21
C ARG A 225 -2.45 -2.25 -8.10
N MET A 226 -1.52 -1.33 -8.22
CA MET A 226 -0.49 -1.05 -7.22
C MET A 226 -0.51 0.43 -6.84
N PHE A 227 -0.30 0.74 -5.56
CA PHE A 227 -0.04 2.10 -5.09
C PHE A 227 1.30 2.60 -5.64
N TYR A 228 1.29 3.11 -6.87
CA TYR A 228 2.50 3.34 -7.68
C TYR A 228 3.01 4.78 -7.61
N ARG A 229 2.17 5.76 -7.23
CA ARG A 229 2.55 7.18 -7.18
C ARG A 229 3.89 7.46 -6.47
N PRO A 230 4.22 6.87 -5.29
CA PRO A 230 5.52 7.09 -4.64
C PRO A 230 6.72 6.70 -5.53
N PHE A 231 6.54 5.73 -6.41
CA PHE A 231 7.60 5.10 -7.20
C PHE A 231 7.89 5.78 -8.53
N ARG A 232 7.02 6.70 -8.99
CA ARG A 232 7.21 7.40 -10.29
C ARG A 232 8.57 8.08 -10.40
N GLU A 233 8.98 8.79 -9.34
CA GLU A 233 10.25 9.52 -9.28
C GLU A 233 11.32 8.82 -8.45
N ALA A 234 10.99 7.67 -7.84
CA ALA A 234 11.91 6.96 -6.97
C ALA A 234 13.18 6.56 -7.73
N THR A 235 14.32 6.79 -7.07
CA THR A 235 15.63 6.29 -7.47
C THR A 235 16.11 5.21 -6.50
N LYS A 236 15.59 5.21 -5.26
CA LYS A 236 15.88 4.22 -4.22
C LYS A 236 14.60 3.76 -3.53
N VAL A 237 14.58 2.50 -3.12
CA VAL A 237 13.47 1.92 -2.35
C VAL A 237 14.03 1.17 -1.15
N ILE A 238 13.55 1.52 0.04
CA ILE A 238 13.90 0.88 1.31
C ILE A 238 12.65 0.27 1.94
N GLY A 239 12.66 -1.04 2.18
CA GLY A 239 11.60 -1.72 2.92
C GLY A 239 11.95 -1.79 4.41
N ILE A 240 11.02 -1.43 5.30
CA ILE A 240 11.18 -1.58 6.75
C ILE A 240 10.01 -2.38 7.28
N SER A 241 10.26 -3.53 7.89
CA SER A 241 9.22 -4.44 8.38
C SER A 241 9.50 -4.91 9.81
N PRO A 242 8.47 -5.16 10.62
CA PRO A 242 8.63 -5.93 11.84
C PRO A 242 8.96 -7.39 11.52
N VAL A 243 9.56 -8.09 12.47
CA VAL A 243 9.68 -9.56 12.46
C VAL A 243 8.56 -10.15 13.30
N LYS A 244 7.65 -10.92 12.67
CA LYS A 244 6.51 -11.49 13.37
C LYS A 244 6.02 -12.83 12.84
N ASP A 245 5.35 -13.56 13.71
CA ASP A 245 4.53 -14.73 13.40
C ASP A 245 3.38 -14.37 12.44
N HIS A 246 2.88 -15.37 11.71
CA HIS A 246 1.69 -15.23 10.88
C HIS A 246 0.98 -16.58 10.73
N ASN A 247 -0.32 -16.62 11.03
CA ASN A 247 -1.12 -17.86 10.96
C ASN A 247 -1.12 -18.57 9.58
N LEU A 248 -1.27 -17.84 8.48
CA LEU A 248 -1.32 -18.44 7.12
C LEU A 248 0.04 -18.84 6.53
N CYS A 249 1.07 -18.00 6.71
CA CYS A 249 2.35 -18.15 6.02
C CYS A 249 3.54 -18.34 6.96
N LYS A 250 3.25 -18.65 8.24
CA LYS A 250 4.18 -18.89 9.35
C LYS A 250 5.02 -17.68 9.79
N ALA A 251 5.34 -16.74 8.90
CA ALA A 251 6.13 -15.55 9.23
C ALA A 251 5.79 -14.36 8.33
N THR A 252 5.90 -13.16 8.90
CA THR A 252 5.97 -11.88 8.16
C THR A 252 7.28 -11.21 8.49
N VAL A 253 8.07 -10.95 7.45
CA VAL A 253 9.32 -10.18 7.54
C VAL A 253 9.31 -9.18 6.36
N THR A 254 10.39 -9.05 5.60
CA THR A 254 10.57 -7.99 4.61
C THR A 254 9.84 -8.27 3.29
N MET A 255 9.83 -9.51 2.80
CA MET A 255 9.24 -9.81 1.48
C MET A 255 7.72 -9.66 1.48
N LYS A 256 7.05 -10.16 2.53
CA LYS A 256 5.59 -10.01 2.68
C LYS A 256 5.18 -8.54 2.92
N ASN A 257 6.09 -7.66 3.31
CA ASN A 257 5.80 -6.25 3.53
C ASN A 257 5.33 -5.52 2.26
N TRP A 258 5.77 -6.01 1.08
CA TRP A 258 5.36 -5.49 -0.23
C TRP A 258 3.88 -5.74 -0.55
N TYR A 259 3.22 -6.66 0.16
CA TYR A 259 1.77 -6.89 0.06
C TYR A 259 0.97 -5.60 0.32
N GLY A 260 1.47 -4.75 1.21
CA GLY A 260 0.90 -3.43 1.50
C GLY A 260 1.04 -2.41 0.36
N LEU A 261 1.45 -2.80 -0.84
CA LEU A 261 1.41 -1.94 -2.04
C LEU A 261 0.28 -2.32 -2.99
N LEU A 262 -0.34 -3.50 -2.80
CA LEU A 262 -1.40 -3.98 -3.66
C LEU A 262 -2.71 -3.20 -3.42
N GLY A 263 -3.39 -2.83 -4.49
CA GLY A 263 -4.75 -2.33 -4.50
C GLY A 263 -5.78 -3.44 -4.29
N ASN A 264 -7.01 -3.04 -3.98
CA ASN A 264 -8.11 -3.99 -3.76
C ASN A 264 -8.63 -4.58 -5.08
N PRO A 265 -9.18 -5.82 -5.05
CA PRO A 265 -9.40 -6.68 -3.87
C PRO A 265 -8.25 -7.68 -3.61
N ARG A 266 -7.18 -7.24 -2.92
CA ARG A 266 -5.96 -8.04 -2.69
C ARG A 266 -6.18 -9.26 -1.79
N ASN A 267 -7.20 -9.21 -0.93
CA ASN A 267 -7.52 -10.26 0.04
C ASN A 267 -7.75 -11.65 -0.60
N GLN A 268 -8.10 -11.71 -1.89
CA GLN A 268 -8.22 -12.97 -2.62
C GLN A 268 -6.92 -13.79 -2.64
N PHE A 269 -5.77 -13.12 -2.60
CA PHE A 269 -4.47 -13.79 -2.64
C PHE A 269 -4.15 -14.57 -1.37
N HIS A 270 -4.93 -14.44 -0.29
CA HIS A 270 -4.75 -15.29 0.89
C HIS A 270 -4.99 -16.78 0.60
N GLN A 271 -5.77 -17.10 -0.44
CA GLN A 271 -5.97 -18.49 -0.90
C GLN A 271 -4.68 -19.11 -1.49
N ASN A 272 -3.77 -18.28 -2.01
CA ASN A 272 -2.45 -18.68 -2.48
C ASN A 272 -1.37 -17.78 -1.86
N ILE A 273 -1.35 -17.70 -0.52
CA ILE A 273 -0.51 -16.74 0.20
C ILE A 273 1.00 -16.92 -0.08
N HIS A 274 1.44 -18.16 -0.27
CA HIS A 274 2.85 -18.42 -0.56
C HIS A 274 3.23 -18.06 -2.00
N GLY A 275 2.34 -18.31 -2.97
CA GLY A 275 2.52 -17.88 -4.36
C GLY A 275 2.63 -16.37 -4.47
N ILE A 276 1.69 -15.63 -3.88
CA ILE A 276 1.72 -14.16 -3.94
C ILE A 276 2.94 -13.55 -3.23
N ILE A 277 3.37 -14.11 -2.10
CA ILE A 277 4.58 -13.61 -1.43
C ILE A 277 5.80 -13.85 -2.32
N SER A 278 5.89 -15.00 -2.98
CA SER A 278 6.99 -15.29 -3.89
C SER A 278 7.00 -14.39 -5.14
N ASP A 279 5.84 -13.90 -5.57
CA ASP A 279 5.77 -12.89 -6.64
C ASP A 279 6.35 -11.54 -6.23
N PHE A 280 6.41 -11.22 -4.93
CA PHE A 280 7.03 -9.98 -4.50
C PHE A 280 8.55 -9.94 -4.70
N ALA A 281 9.21 -11.09 -4.76
CA ALA A 281 10.62 -11.18 -5.16
C ALA A 281 10.84 -10.85 -6.64
N LEU A 282 9.83 -11.09 -7.49
CA LEU A 282 9.83 -10.65 -8.88
C LEU A 282 9.43 -9.18 -9.00
N MET A 283 8.41 -8.77 -8.24
CA MET A 283 7.81 -7.43 -8.30
C MET A 283 8.77 -6.33 -7.83
N MET A 284 9.47 -6.56 -6.72
CA MET A 284 10.24 -5.52 -6.03
C MET A 284 11.67 -5.99 -5.78
N LYS A 285 12.62 -5.30 -6.41
CA LYS A 285 14.05 -5.42 -6.16
C LYS A 285 14.54 -4.17 -5.41
N PRO A 286 14.47 -4.15 -4.07
CA PRO A 286 14.73 -2.94 -3.29
C PRO A 286 16.22 -2.62 -3.22
N SER A 287 16.53 -1.36 -2.89
CA SER A 287 17.89 -0.91 -2.59
C SER A 287 18.38 -1.47 -1.26
N LEU A 288 17.48 -1.58 -0.28
CA LEU A 288 17.76 -2.07 1.05
C LEU A 288 16.46 -2.58 1.69
N VAL A 289 16.57 -3.60 2.53
CA VAL A 289 15.51 -3.97 3.47
C VAL A 289 16.04 -4.04 4.90
N ILE A 290 15.17 -3.67 5.84
CA ILE A 290 15.45 -3.68 7.27
C ILE A 290 14.33 -4.46 7.95
N ALA A 291 14.68 -5.59 8.54
CA ALA A 291 13.83 -6.31 9.46
C ALA A 291 14.11 -5.79 10.88
N ASP A 292 13.18 -5.01 11.42
CA ASP A 292 13.26 -4.50 12.79
C ASP A 292 12.72 -5.56 13.75
N ALA A 293 13.63 -6.19 14.47
CA ALA A 293 13.36 -7.22 15.46
C ALA A 293 13.67 -6.75 16.88
N ARG A 294 13.74 -5.43 17.12
CA ARG A 294 13.92 -4.92 18.50
C ARG A 294 12.74 -5.34 19.38
N LYS A 295 11.54 -5.37 18.80
CA LYS A 295 10.36 -6.06 19.33
C LYS A 295 9.82 -7.00 18.27
N MET A 296 9.45 -8.21 18.66
CA MET A 296 8.95 -9.25 17.75
C MET A 296 7.61 -9.77 18.26
N LEU A 297 6.64 -9.91 17.36
CA LEU A 297 5.38 -10.57 17.69
C LEU A 297 5.54 -12.07 17.42
N MET A 298 5.65 -12.87 18.48
CA MET A 298 6.01 -14.29 18.40
C MET A 298 4.80 -15.22 18.20
N ARG A 299 3.58 -14.75 18.50
CA ARG A 299 2.34 -15.54 18.39
C ARG A 299 1.18 -14.65 17.96
N ASN A 300 0.10 -15.30 17.50
CA ASN A 300 -1.18 -14.65 17.18
C ASN A 300 -1.04 -13.54 16.12
N GLY A 301 -0.09 -13.69 15.20
CA GLY A 301 0.01 -12.82 14.03
C GLY A 301 -1.14 -13.03 13.05
N PRO A 302 -1.48 -12.02 12.21
CA PRO A 302 -0.63 -10.88 11.86
C PRO A 302 -0.84 -9.61 12.69
N THR A 303 -1.88 -9.55 13.52
CA THR A 303 -2.27 -8.35 14.28
C THR A 303 -1.81 -8.37 15.73
N GLY A 304 -1.52 -9.55 16.28
CA GLY A 304 -1.33 -9.75 17.71
C GLY A 304 -2.63 -9.47 18.47
N GLY A 305 -2.49 -8.97 19.68
CA GLY A 305 -3.63 -8.64 20.55
C GLY A 305 -3.23 -8.56 22.04
N SER A 306 -2.08 -9.13 22.39
CA SER A 306 -1.53 -9.11 23.74
C SER A 306 -0.04 -8.77 23.72
N LEU A 307 0.42 -7.99 24.71
CA LEU A 307 1.85 -7.76 24.94
C LEU A 307 2.58 -9.04 25.36
N ASN A 308 1.86 -10.05 25.89
CA ASN A 308 2.45 -11.35 26.24
C ASN A 308 2.90 -12.16 25.02
N ASP A 309 2.46 -11.78 23.82
CA ASP A 309 2.90 -12.38 22.56
C ASP A 309 4.12 -11.65 21.98
N VAL A 310 4.59 -10.58 22.62
CA VAL A 310 5.72 -9.78 22.16
C VAL A 310 6.99 -10.15 22.92
N LYS A 311 8.06 -10.46 22.19
CA LYS A 311 9.41 -10.71 22.73
C LYS A 311 10.31 -9.52 22.40
N LYS A 312 11.11 -9.08 23.37
CA LYS A 312 12.23 -8.16 23.11
C LYS A 312 13.31 -8.93 22.37
N GLY A 313 13.70 -8.47 21.19
CA GLY A 313 14.75 -9.10 20.39
C GLY A 313 16.03 -8.26 20.29
N ASP A 314 15.94 -6.95 20.54
CA ASP A 314 17.05 -5.99 20.51
C ASP A 314 17.99 -6.13 19.30
N THR A 315 17.42 -6.59 18.18
CA THR A 315 18.13 -6.95 16.95
C THR A 315 17.52 -6.22 15.76
N MET A 316 18.34 -5.76 14.83
CA MET A 316 17.92 -5.34 13.50
C MET A 316 18.70 -6.15 12.47
N VAL A 317 18.04 -6.55 11.39
CA VAL A 317 18.70 -7.23 10.27
C VAL A 317 18.57 -6.36 9.03
N VAL A 318 19.70 -5.95 8.48
CA VAL A 318 19.80 -5.06 7.32
C VAL A 318 20.38 -5.86 6.16
N GLY A 319 19.81 -5.73 4.96
CA GLY A 319 20.35 -6.44 3.79
C GLY A 319 19.84 -5.93 2.45
N THR A 320 20.45 -6.40 1.37
CA THR A 320 20.06 -6.08 -0.02
C THR A 320 19.21 -7.17 -0.68
N ASP A 321 19.10 -8.35 -0.07
CA ASP A 321 18.23 -9.46 -0.53
C ASP A 321 17.20 -9.78 0.56
N HIS A 322 15.94 -9.48 0.29
CA HIS A 322 14.82 -9.81 1.19
C HIS A 322 14.60 -11.30 1.42
N THR A 323 15.06 -12.18 0.53
CA THR A 323 14.99 -13.65 0.71
C THR A 323 15.98 -14.09 1.77
N ALA A 324 17.21 -13.59 1.69
CA ALA A 324 18.24 -13.85 2.71
C ALA A 324 17.84 -13.26 4.06
N VAL A 325 17.34 -12.01 4.09
CA VAL A 325 16.89 -11.36 5.34
C VAL A 325 15.71 -12.12 5.97
N ASP A 326 14.69 -12.47 5.19
CA ASP A 326 13.54 -13.22 5.70
C ASP A 326 13.96 -14.60 6.22
N SER A 327 14.81 -15.31 5.48
CA SER A 327 15.28 -16.64 5.87
C SER A 327 16.13 -16.62 7.15
N TRP A 328 17.00 -15.61 7.31
CA TRP A 328 17.77 -15.40 8.54
C TRP A 328 16.84 -15.12 9.72
N CYS A 329 15.91 -14.18 9.56
CA CYS A 329 14.98 -13.79 10.62
C CYS A 329 14.09 -14.96 11.06
N VAL A 330 13.54 -15.72 10.11
CA VAL A 330 12.73 -16.91 10.41
C VAL A 330 13.54 -17.91 11.24
N THR A 331 14.77 -18.21 10.82
CA THR A 331 15.57 -19.26 11.42
C THR A 331 16.14 -18.85 12.78
N ARG A 332 16.62 -17.61 12.89
CA ARG A 332 17.43 -17.14 14.02
C ARG A 332 16.63 -16.34 15.05
N LEU A 333 15.49 -15.77 14.66
CA LEU A 333 14.68 -14.92 15.54
C LEU A 333 13.31 -15.51 15.83
N LEU A 334 12.62 -16.03 14.82
CA LEU A 334 11.32 -16.69 15.00
C LEU A 334 11.46 -18.17 15.39
N GLU A 335 12.68 -18.71 15.34
CA GLU A 335 13.00 -20.10 15.72
C GLU A 335 12.15 -21.13 14.92
N LYS A 336 11.84 -20.82 13.66
CA LYS A 336 11.05 -21.68 12.76
C LYS A 336 11.98 -22.44 11.81
N PRO A 337 11.73 -23.73 11.53
CA PRO A 337 12.51 -24.46 10.56
C PRO A 337 12.35 -23.83 9.17
N ARG A 338 13.48 -23.56 8.49
CA ARG A 338 13.47 -22.88 7.19
C ARG A 338 12.56 -23.59 6.18
N HIS A 339 12.61 -24.91 6.08
CA HIS A 339 11.81 -25.70 5.13
C HIS A 339 10.28 -25.62 5.36
N GLU A 340 9.81 -25.13 6.51
CA GLU A 340 8.37 -24.89 6.74
C GLU A 340 7.88 -23.57 6.11
N ILE A 341 8.80 -22.70 5.68
CA ILE A 341 8.45 -21.41 5.08
C ILE A 341 8.34 -21.55 3.56
N LEU A 342 7.17 -22.01 3.12
CA LEU A 342 6.93 -22.38 1.71
C LEU A 342 7.12 -21.22 0.71
N TYR A 343 6.92 -19.96 1.13
CA TYR A 343 7.14 -18.84 0.20
C TYR A 343 8.63 -18.66 -0.12
N LEU A 344 9.52 -18.91 0.84
CA LEU A 344 10.97 -18.85 0.59
C LEU A 344 11.41 -19.99 -0.33
N ASP A 345 10.85 -21.19 -0.17
CA ASP A 345 11.12 -22.32 -1.09
C ASP A 345 10.72 -22.01 -2.51
N LYS A 346 9.54 -21.39 -2.70
CA LYS A 346 9.08 -20.95 -4.01
C LYS A 346 10.03 -19.94 -4.63
N VAL A 347 10.46 -18.93 -3.88
CA VAL A 347 11.39 -17.90 -4.37
C VAL A 347 12.72 -18.51 -4.81
N ILE A 348 13.30 -19.41 -4.01
CA ILE A 348 14.56 -20.07 -4.34
C ILE A 348 14.40 -20.98 -5.56
N LYS A 349 13.34 -21.81 -5.62
CA LYS A 349 13.07 -22.70 -6.78
C LYS A 349 12.84 -21.92 -8.07
N ARG A 350 12.30 -20.71 -7.97
CA ARG A 350 12.11 -19.78 -9.10
C ARG A 350 13.37 -18.99 -9.47
N GLY A 351 14.47 -19.14 -8.72
CA GLY A 351 15.72 -18.41 -8.96
C GLY A 351 15.62 -16.90 -8.69
N LEU A 352 14.67 -16.47 -7.86
CA LEU A 352 14.37 -15.05 -7.61
C LEU A 352 15.10 -14.47 -6.39
N GLY A 353 15.75 -15.31 -5.59
CA GLY A 353 16.49 -14.91 -4.40
C GLY A 353 17.30 -16.07 -3.85
N GLN A 354 18.19 -15.77 -2.89
CA GLN A 354 19.05 -16.78 -2.30
C GLN A 354 18.79 -16.93 -0.80
N ASP A 355 19.03 -18.13 -0.29
CA ASP A 355 19.03 -18.37 1.16
C ASP A 355 20.18 -17.61 1.83
N TRP A 356 20.02 -17.29 3.13
CA TRP A 356 21.14 -16.72 3.88
C TRP A 356 22.19 -17.81 4.09
N ARG A 357 23.37 -17.60 3.52
CA ARG A 357 24.53 -18.46 3.79
C ARG A 357 25.37 -17.80 4.88
N PRO A 358 25.91 -18.56 5.86
CA PRO A 358 26.68 -17.98 6.96
C PRO A 358 27.86 -17.11 6.50
N GLN A 359 28.44 -17.41 5.33
CA GLN A 359 29.64 -16.73 4.81
C GLN A 359 29.39 -15.29 4.33
N TRP A 360 28.14 -14.87 4.14
CA TRP A 360 27.77 -13.51 3.66
C TRP A 360 27.02 -12.68 4.71
N THR A 361 26.95 -13.20 5.94
CA THR A 361 26.31 -12.56 7.08
C THR A 361 27.35 -12.07 8.08
N GLN A 362 27.20 -10.85 8.56
CA GLN A 362 27.97 -10.35 9.70
C GLN A 362 27.04 -10.09 10.89
N GLU A 363 27.38 -10.58 12.07
CA GLU A 363 26.70 -10.21 13.32
C GLU A 363 27.58 -9.19 14.07
N ILE A 364 27.01 -8.06 14.48
CA ILE A 364 27.71 -6.99 15.24
C ILE A 364 26.88 -6.53 16.44
N THR A 365 27.53 -5.88 17.42
CA THR A 365 26.89 -5.34 18.62
C THR A 365 27.23 -3.85 18.79
N VAL A 366 26.25 -3.03 19.19
CA VAL A 366 26.38 -1.57 19.38
C VAL A 366 25.72 -1.03 20.65
#